data_AF-A0A8B2XSP7-F1
#
_entry.id   AF-A0A8B2XSP7-F1
#
_cell.length_a   1.000
_cell.length_b   1.000
_cell.length_c   1.000
_cell.angle_alpha   90.00
_cell.angle_beta   90.00
_cell.angle_gamma   90.00
#
_symmetry.space_group_name_H-M   'P 1'
#
loop_
_entity.id
_entity.type
_entity.pdbx_description
1 polymer ?
#
loop_
_entity_poly.entity_id
_entity_poly.type
_entity_poly.pdbx_seq_one_letter_code
_entity_poly.pdbx_strand_id
1 'polypeptide(L)'
;MKLFEMEGFLRGKCLPGDMKVNETNAEYLVRKFAEAEAISAALAAEMSAVLTDRAVILEDLDNTCFEIGMQRGEKVDAYPTPTVANHDAFLAEVRAQAKADGVQEYADSFRHSASKIRECNGDTIHVRALLHHAKNADDFAAQLRKGVQS
;
A
#
# COMPACT_ATOMS: atom_id res chain seq x y z
N MET A 1 -16.49 27.78 -0.25
CA MET A 1 -16.98 28.35 1.02
C MET A 1 -15.80 28.93 1.75
N LYS A 2 -15.84 30.18 2.21
CA LYS A 2 -14.75 30.77 2.99
C LYS A 2 -14.81 30.26 4.43
N LEU A 3 -13.67 30.25 5.12
CA LEU A 3 -13.54 29.67 6.47
C LEU A 3 -14.50 30.31 7.49
N PHE A 4 -14.71 31.64 7.39
CA PHE A 4 -15.65 32.37 8.25
C PHE A 4 -17.13 32.02 7.98
N GLU A 5 -17.50 31.73 6.73
CA GLU A 5 -18.88 31.33 6.39
C GLU A 5 -19.17 29.94 6.95
N MET A 6 -18.20 29.04 6.86
CA MET A 6 -18.28 27.70 7.42
C MET A 6 -18.40 27.74 8.94
N GLU A 7 -17.59 28.57 9.62
CA GLU A 7 -17.67 28.73 11.07
C GLU A 7 -19.03 29.31 11.51
N GLY A 8 -19.53 30.30 10.78
CA GLY A 8 -20.84 30.90 11.03
C GLY A 8 -21.99 29.90 10.83
N PHE A 9 -21.93 29.09 9.78
CA PHE A 9 -22.91 28.05 9.49
C PHE A 9 -22.92 26.95 10.55
N LEU A 10 -21.73 26.42 10.91
CA LEU A 10 -21.60 25.37 11.91
C LEU A 10 -22.00 25.82 13.32
N ARG A 11 -21.89 27.12 13.62
CA ARG A 11 -22.36 27.72 14.88
C ARG A 11 -23.81 28.18 14.85
N GLY A 12 -24.52 28.01 13.73
CA GLY A 12 -25.91 28.45 13.57
C GLY A 12 -26.10 29.98 13.53
N LYS A 13 -25.05 30.73 13.20
CA LYS A 13 -25.06 32.21 13.15
C LYS A 13 -25.43 32.77 11.78
N CYS A 14 -25.23 32.00 10.70
CA CYS A 14 -25.61 32.38 9.34
C CYS A 14 -25.92 31.15 8.49
N LEU A 15 -26.54 31.37 7.32
CA LEU A 15 -26.72 30.36 6.28
C LEU A 15 -25.70 30.60 5.14
N PRO A 16 -25.18 29.54 4.49
CA PRO A 16 -24.30 29.67 3.34
C PRO A 16 -25.05 30.30 2.16
N GLY A 17 -24.41 31.26 1.48
CA GLY A 17 -25.03 31.98 0.37
C GLY A 17 -25.32 31.11 -0.86
N ASP A 18 -24.69 29.94 -0.96
CA ASP A 18 -24.88 28.97 -2.05
C ASP A 18 -25.76 27.76 -1.65
N MET A 19 -26.49 27.89 -0.54
CA MET A 19 -27.53 26.95 -0.15
C MET A 19 -28.74 27.09 -1.09
N LYS A 20 -29.25 25.97 -1.59
CA LYS A 20 -30.39 25.97 -2.52
C LYS A 20 -31.70 26.18 -1.76
N VAL A 21 -32.71 26.72 -2.45
CA VAL A 21 -34.06 26.84 -1.90
C VAL A 21 -34.60 25.43 -1.59
N ASN A 22 -35.14 25.26 -0.38
CA ASN A 22 -35.62 23.97 0.17
C ASN A 22 -34.53 22.91 0.40
N GLU A 23 -33.25 23.27 0.38
CA GLU A 23 -32.16 22.38 0.79
C GLU A 23 -32.01 22.42 2.32
N THR A 24 -32.04 21.27 2.96
CA THR A 24 -31.76 21.16 4.40
C THR A 24 -30.26 21.32 4.67
N ASN A 25 -29.89 21.65 5.90
CA ASN A 25 -28.48 21.75 6.29
C ASN A 25 -27.70 20.45 6.05
N ALA A 26 -28.36 19.30 6.24
CA ALA A 26 -27.75 18.00 6.00
C ALA A 26 -27.50 17.77 4.51
N GLU A 27 -28.49 18.04 3.66
CA GLU A 27 -28.35 17.94 2.19
C GLU A 27 -27.25 18.87 1.66
N TYR A 28 -27.18 20.10 2.17
CA TYR A 28 -26.12 21.05 1.84
C TYR A 28 -24.73 20.50 2.18
N LEU A 29 -24.54 19.99 3.40
CA LEU A 29 -23.27 19.44 3.84
C LEU A 29 -22.86 18.21 3.02
N VAL A 30 -23.78 17.28 2.79
CA VAL A 30 -23.52 16.09 1.98
C VAL A 30 -23.09 16.48 0.57
N ARG A 31 -23.76 17.45 -0.04
CA ARG A 31 -23.36 17.97 -1.36
C ARG A 31 -21.96 18.59 -1.33
N LYS A 32 -21.64 19.38 -0.31
CA LYS A 32 -20.32 20.02 -0.20
C LYS A 32 -19.18 19.05 0.05
N PHE A 33 -19.41 18.01 0.86
CA PHE A 33 -18.42 16.96 1.03
C PHE A 33 -18.23 16.16 -0.26
N ALA A 34 -19.30 15.82 -0.97
CA ALA A 34 -19.20 15.15 -2.27
C ALA A 34 -18.45 16.00 -3.32
N GLU A 35 -18.70 17.31 -3.39
CA GLU A 35 -17.95 18.24 -4.24
C GLU A 35 -16.45 18.26 -3.87
N ALA A 36 -16.13 18.31 -2.58
CA ALA A 36 -14.74 18.31 -2.12
C ALA A 36 -14.02 16.98 -2.38
N GLU A 37 -14.69 15.85 -2.14
CA GLU A 37 -14.17 14.51 -2.45
C GLU A 37 -13.93 14.34 -3.95
N ALA A 38 -14.84 14.82 -4.80
CA ALA A 38 -14.66 14.78 -6.26
C ALA A 38 -13.45 15.60 -6.71
N ILE A 39 -13.25 16.80 -6.16
CA ILE A 39 -12.07 17.63 -6.45
C ILE A 39 -10.79 16.93 -5.97
N SER A 40 -10.82 16.35 -4.77
CA SER A 40 -9.67 15.62 -4.21
C SER A 40 -9.31 14.40 -5.05
N ALA A 41 -10.31 13.64 -5.52
CA ALA A 41 -10.09 12.48 -6.38
C ALA A 41 -9.55 12.89 -7.76
N ALA A 42 -10.07 13.96 -8.35
CA ALA A 42 -9.58 14.50 -9.61
C ALA A 42 -8.11 14.96 -9.50
N LEU A 43 -7.77 15.71 -8.45
CA LEU A 43 -6.40 16.17 -8.22
C LEU A 43 -5.42 15.01 -7.99
N ALA A 44 -5.85 13.96 -7.27
CA ALA A 44 -5.05 12.76 -7.07
C ALA A 44 -4.80 12.02 -8.40
N ALA A 45 -5.81 11.92 -9.26
CA ALA A 45 -5.68 11.32 -10.58
C ALA A 45 -4.73 12.14 -11.49
N GLU A 46 -4.87 13.46 -11.52
CA GLU A 46 -3.98 14.36 -12.26
C GLU A 46 -2.53 14.23 -11.77
N MET A 47 -2.31 14.22 -10.45
CA MET A 47 -0.98 14.05 -9.88
C MET A 47 -0.37 12.69 -10.23
N SER A 48 -1.17 11.62 -10.23
CA SER A 48 -0.72 10.31 -10.67
C SER A 48 -0.31 10.29 -12.16
N ALA A 49 -1.07 10.96 -13.02
CA ALA A 49 -0.74 11.09 -14.44
C ALA A 49 0.58 11.86 -14.63
N VAL A 50 0.74 13.01 -13.97
CA VAL A 50 1.97 13.81 -14.01
C VAL A 50 3.19 13.03 -13.53
N LEU A 51 3.04 12.23 -12.45
CA LEU A 51 4.14 11.39 -11.95
C LEU A 51 4.52 10.30 -12.95
N THR A 52 3.55 9.74 -13.67
CA THR A 52 3.79 8.73 -14.70
C THR A 52 4.49 9.34 -15.90
N ASP A 53 4.01 10.47 -16.40
CA ASP A 53 4.64 11.21 -17.50
C ASP A 53 6.07 11.63 -17.13
N ARG A 54 6.28 12.09 -15.89
CA ARG A 54 7.61 12.44 -15.39
C ARG A 54 8.55 11.23 -15.39
N ALA A 55 8.07 10.03 -15.05
CA ALA A 55 8.89 8.84 -15.07
C ALA A 55 9.35 8.49 -16.49
N VAL A 56 8.42 8.51 -17.46
CA VAL A 56 8.72 8.25 -18.87
C VAL A 56 9.70 9.28 -19.43
N ILE A 57 9.47 10.56 -19.18
CA ILE A 57 10.37 11.64 -19.65
C ILE A 57 11.78 11.48 -19.09
N LEU A 58 11.92 11.08 -17.82
CA LEU A 58 13.22 10.87 -17.21
C LEU A 58 13.95 9.67 -17.82
N GLU A 59 13.23 8.57 -18.08
CA GLU A 59 13.79 7.40 -18.76
C GLU A 59 14.26 7.72 -20.19
N ASP A 60 13.44 8.44 -20.95
CA ASP A 60 13.79 8.88 -22.31
C ASP A 60 14.98 9.85 -22.32
N LEU A 61 15.06 10.74 -21.31
CA LEU A 61 16.17 11.66 -21.14
C LEU A 61 17.47 10.92 -20.80
N ASP A 62 17.42 9.97 -19.87
CA ASP A 62 18.57 9.14 -19.48
C ASP A 62 19.10 8.35 -20.69
N ASN A 63 18.20 7.73 -21.47
CA ASN A 63 18.56 7.02 -22.70
C ASN A 63 19.22 7.95 -23.73
N THR A 64 18.64 9.13 -23.97
CA THR A 64 19.19 10.10 -24.92
C THR A 64 20.56 10.61 -24.49
N CYS A 65 20.73 10.91 -23.20
CA CYS A 65 22.00 11.34 -22.64
C CYS A 65 23.07 10.25 -22.78
N PHE A 66 22.72 9.00 -22.51
CA PHE A 66 23.61 7.86 -22.67
C PHE A 66 24.09 7.70 -24.12
N GLU A 67 23.18 7.78 -25.10
CA GLU A 67 23.53 7.69 -26.53
C GLU A 67 24.47 8.81 -26.98
N ILE A 68 24.21 10.06 -26.56
CA ILE A 68 25.07 11.22 -26.87
C ILE A 68 26.46 11.06 -26.25
N GLY A 69 26.53 10.61 -24.99
CA GLY A 69 27.80 10.34 -24.30
C GLY A 69 28.61 9.29 -25.06
N MET A 70 27.97 8.21 -25.50
CA MET A 70 28.61 7.16 -26.29
C MET A 70 29.13 7.68 -27.64
N GLN A 71 28.35 8.52 -28.34
CA GLN A 71 28.78 9.18 -29.58
C GLN A 71 29.99 10.11 -29.38
N ARG A 72 30.15 10.70 -28.19
CA ARG A 72 31.29 11.54 -27.79
C ARG A 72 32.50 10.74 -27.28
N GLY A 73 32.39 9.41 -27.22
CA GLY A 73 33.45 8.53 -26.71
C GLY A 73 33.54 8.48 -25.18
N GLU A 74 32.51 8.94 -24.48
CA GLU A 74 32.41 8.78 -23.03
C GLU A 74 32.24 7.29 -22.70
N LYS A 75 32.95 6.81 -21.67
CA LYS A 75 32.86 5.42 -21.23
C LYS A 75 31.58 5.23 -20.42
N VAL A 76 30.99 4.05 -20.52
CA VAL A 76 29.78 3.64 -19.76
C VAL A 76 29.92 3.91 -18.26
N ASP A 77 31.13 3.79 -17.72
CA ASP A 77 31.45 4.06 -16.30
C ASP A 77 31.18 5.52 -15.86
N ALA A 78 31.01 6.45 -16.81
CA ALA A 78 30.64 7.85 -16.55
C ALA A 78 29.14 8.04 -16.24
N TYR A 79 28.31 7.04 -16.55
CA TYR A 79 26.87 7.01 -16.27
C TYR A 79 26.58 5.90 -15.24
N PRO A 80 26.88 6.12 -13.94
CA PRO A 80 26.60 5.14 -12.91
C PRO A 80 25.09 4.90 -12.82
N THR A 81 24.69 3.63 -12.72
CA THR A 81 23.30 3.28 -12.45
C THR A 81 22.86 3.96 -11.15
N PRO A 82 21.77 4.74 -11.14
CA PRO A 82 21.33 5.42 -9.94
C PRO A 82 21.02 4.38 -8.85
N THR A 83 21.87 4.33 -7.82
CA THR A 83 21.65 3.48 -6.66
C THR A 83 20.60 4.15 -5.77
N VAL A 84 19.41 3.58 -5.72
CA VAL A 84 18.38 4.02 -4.78
C VAL A 84 18.79 3.55 -3.39
N ALA A 85 19.03 4.51 -2.49
CA ALA A 85 19.28 4.21 -1.08
C ALA A 85 18.16 3.29 -0.56
N ASN A 86 18.52 2.22 0.16
CA ASN A 86 17.62 1.22 0.73
C ASN A 86 17.03 0.17 -0.22
N HIS A 87 17.43 0.08 -1.50
CA HIS A 87 16.94 -0.98 -2.39
C HIS A 87 17.26 -2.39 -1.86
N ASP A 88 18.48 -2.62 -1.40
CA ASP A 88 18.90 -3.91 -0.84
C ASP A 88 18.17 -4.25 0.47
N ALA A 89 17.92 -3.23 1.30
CA ALA A 89 17.14 -3.38 2.54
C ALA A 89 15.68 -3.76 2.23
N PHE A 90 15.07 -3.09 1.24
CA PHE A 90 13.72 -3.41 0.77
C PHE A 90 13.65 -4.83 0.19
N LEU A 91 14.62 -5.24 -0.63
CA LEU A 91 14.66 -6.62 -1.15
C LEU A 91 14.87 -7.65 -0.04
N ALA A 92 15.63 -7.33 1.00
CA ALA A 92 15.78 -8.19 2.17
C ALA A 92 14.46 -8.34 2.94
N GLU A 93 13.73 -7.24 3.14
CA GLU A 93 12.40 -7.21 3.73
C GLU A 93 11.39 -8.05 2.92
N VAL A 94 11.31 -7.84 1.61
CA VAL A 94 10.41 -8.61 0.74
C VAL A 94 10.72 -10.11 0.79
N ARG A 95 12.00 -10.49 0.77
CA ARG A 95 12.41 -11.91 0.90
C ARG A 95 12.05 -12.48 2.27
N ALA A 96 12.18 -11.71 3.34
CA ALA A 96 11.84 -12.16 4.68
C ALA A 96 10.32 -12.33 4.87
N GLN A 97 9.53 -11.41 4.31
CA GLN A 97 8.07 -11.52 4.29
C GLN A 97 7.61 -12.74 3.48
N ALA A 98 8.17 -12.95 2.27
CA ALA A 98 7.85 -14.12 1.45
C ALA A 98 8.19 -15.45 2.18
N LYS A 99 9.28 -15.50 2.94
CA LYS A 99 9.61 -16.66 3.79
C LYS A 99 8.58 -16.85 4.91
N ALA A 100 8.16 -15.78 5.58
CA ALA A 100 7.16 -15.85 6.64
C ALA A 100 5.81 -16.34 6.12
N ASP A 101 5.40 -15.90 4.93
CA ASP A 101 4.14 -16.30 4.32
C ASP A 101 4.18 -17.78 3.88
N GLY A 102 5.28 -18.24 3.29
CA GLY A 102 5.45 -19.66 2.98
C GLY A 102 5.44 -20.58 4.21
N VAL A 103 5.99 -20.12 5.35
CA VAL A 103 5.90 -20.85 6.64
C VAL A 103 4.45 -20.89 7.13
N GLN A 104 3.67 -19.83 6.90
CA GLN A 104 2.28 -19.78 7.31
C GLN A 104 1.39 -20.68 6.44
N GLU A 105 1.64 -20.78 5.14
CA GLU A 105 1.02 -21.78 4.26
C GLU A 105 1.33 -23.21 4.74
N TYR A 106 2.55 -23.45 5.22
CA TYR A 106 2.92 -24.73 5.81
C TYR A 106 2.15 -25.02 7.11
N ALA A 107 1.95 -24.01 7.96
CA ALA A 107 1.10 -24.12 9.15
C ALA A 107 -0.35 -24.48 8.79
N ASP A 108 -0.90 -23.86 7.74
CA ASP A 108 -2.25 -24.13 7.25
C ASP A 108 -2.40 -25.57 6.73
N SER A 109 -1.38 -26.13 6.09
CA SER A 109 -1.35 -27.53 5.66
C SER A 109 -1.49 -28.51 6.84
N PHE A 110 -0.85 -28.21 7.98
CA PHE A 110 -1.03 -29.00 9.21
C PHE A 110 -2.44 -28.87 9.78
N ARG A 111 -3.01 -27.65 9.82
CA ARG A 111 -4.39 -27.44 10.28
C ARG A 111 -5.40 -28.17 9.40
N HIS A 112 -5.18 -28.15 8.09
CA HIS A 112 -6.02 -28.85 7.11
C HIS A 112 -5.99 -30.36 7.34
N SER A 113 -4.79 -30.92 7.46
CA SER A 113 -4.59 -32.34 7.79
C SER A 113 -5.23 -32.72 9.13
N ALA A 114 -5.09 -31.86 10.14
CA ALA A 114 -5.70 -32.05 11.45
C ALA A 114 -7.24 -32.03 11.39
N SER A 115 -7.84 -31.13 10.62
CA SER A 115 -9.30 -31.08 10.46
C SER A 115 -9.85 -32.35 9.83
N LYS A 116 -9.24 -32.81 8.73
CA LYS A 116 -9.67 -34.04 8.05
C LYS A 116 -9.64 -35.26 8.96
N ILE A 117 -8.57 -35.41 9.74
CA ILE A 117 -8.45 -36.55 10.67
C ILE A 117 -9.45 -36.41 11.81
N ARG A 118 -9.68 -35.19 12.31
CA ARG A 118 -10.66 -34.94 13.38
C ARG A 118 -12.09 -35.25 12.94
N GLU A 119 -12.43 -34.95 11.68
CA GLU A 119 -13.73 -35.27 11.10
C GLU A 119 -13.97 -36.79 11.01
N CYS A 120 -12.94 -37.58 10.67
CA CYS A 120 -13.06 -39.03 10.53
C CYS A 120 -12.88 -39.81 11.84
N ASN A 121 -12.00 -39.35 12.73
CA ASN A 121 -11.49 -40.13 13.86
C ASN A 121 -11.63 -39.41 15.21
N GLY A 122 -12.19 -38.20 15.25
CA GLY A 122 -12.27 -37.38 16.45
C GLY A 122 -10.91 -36.81 16.90
N ASP A 123 -10.85 -36.28 18.11
CA ASP A 123 -9.66 -35.58 18.62
C ASP A 123 -8.57 -36.55 19.11
N THR A 124 -7.77 -37.04 18.17
CA THR A 124 -6.68 -37.98 18.43
C THR A 124 -5.38 -37.30 18.86
N ILE A 125 -4.43 -38.10 19.37
CA ILE A 125 -3.06 -37.63 19.65
C ILE A 125 -2.40 -37.06 18.37
N HIS A 126 -2.70 -37.64 17.21
CA HIS A 126 -2.16 -37.18 15.94
C HIS A 126 -2.70 -35.80 15.53
N VAL A 127 -4.00 -35.54 15.75
CA VAL A 127 -4.60 -34.20 15.55
C VAL A 127 -3.91 -33.16 16.43
N ARG A 128 -3.70 -33.48 17.71
CA ARG A 128 -2.98 -32.58 18.64
C ARG A 128 -1.53 -32.32 18.24
N ALA A 129 -0.83 -33.34 17.74
CA ALA A 129 0.55 -33.17 17.24
C ALA A 129 0.61 -32.24 16.01
N LEU A 130 -0.30 -32.41 15.04
CA LEU A 130 -0.38 -31.54 13.86
C LEU A 130 -0.68 -30.08 14.24
N LEU A 131 -1.61 -29.85 15.16
CA LEU A 131 -1.91 -28.49 15.64
C LEU A 131 -0.73 -27.88 16.41
N HIS A 132 0.04 -28.68 17.14
CA HIS A 132 1.27 -28.23 17.78
C HIS A 132 2.33 -27.83 16.74
N HIS A 133 2.49 -28.58 15.65
CA HIS A 133 3.39 -28.21 14.56
C HIS A 133 2.95 -26.93 13.85
N ALA A 134 1.64 -26.75 13.61
CA ALA A 134 1.10 -25.51 13.06
C ALA A 134 1.45 -24.30 13.93
N LYS A 135 1.29 -24.42 15.25
CA LYS A 135 1.64 -23.35 16.20
C LYS A 135 3.13 -23.01 16.18
N ASN A 136 4.02 -24.00 16.14
CA ASN A 136 5.45 -23.76 16.04
C ASN A 136 5.82 -23.03 14.74
N ALA A 137 5.14 -23.35 13.64
CA ALA A 137 5.33 -22.65 12.37
C ALA A 137 4.83 -21.20 12.45
N ASP A 138 3.70 -20.93 13.10
CA ASP A 138 3.23 -19.56 13.34
C ASP A 138 4.25 -18.72 14.13
N ASP A 139 4.79 -19.30 15.21
CA ASP A 139 5.78 -18.64 16.05
C ASP A 139 7.06 -18.32 15.25
N PHE A 140 7.47 -19.23 14.35
CA PHE A 140 8.61 -19.02 13.47
C PHE A 140 8.33 -17.93 12.41
N ALA A 141 7.15 -17.94 11.78
CA ALA A 141 6.74 -16.88 10.84
C ALA A 141 6.70 -15.51 11.53
N ALA A 142 6.23 -15.45 12.78
CA ALA A 142 6.23 -14.21 13.57
C ALA A 142 7.66 -13.72 13.88
N GLN A 143 8.62 -14.61 14.12
CA GLN A 143 10.04 -14.24 14.29
C GLN A 143 10.63 -13.67 13.00
N LEU A 144 10.33 -14.30 11.86
CA LEU A 144 10.79 -13.81 10.55
C LEU A 144 10.31 -12.38 10.27
N ARG A 145 9.07 -12.03 10.64
CA ARG A 145 8.52 -10.68 10.48
C ARG A 145 9.15 -9.65 11.42
N LYS A 146 9.52 -10.04 12.64
CA LYS A 146 10.17 -9.15 13.61
C LYS A 146 11.62 -8.82 13.26
N GLY A 147 12.35 -9.76 12.66
CA GLY A 147 13.75 -9.56 12.25
C GLY A 147 13.95 -8.60 11.08
N VAL A 148 12.87 -8.12 10.45
CA VAL A 148 12.88 -7.17 9.32
C VAL A 148 12.91 -5.71 9.76
N GLN A 149 12.50 -5.41 11.01
CA GLN A 149 12.36 -4.04 11.52
C GLN A 149 13.56 -3.54 12.36
N SER A 150 14.67 -4.29 12.40
CA SER A 150 15.87 -3.95 13.19
C SER A 150 17.07 -3.66 12.32
#